data_AF-A0A350IH83-F1
#
_entry.id   AF-A0A350IH83-F1
#
_cell.length_a   1.000
_cell.length_b   1.000
_cell.length_c   1.000
_cell.angle_alpha   90.00
_cell.angle_beta   90.00
_cell.angle_gamma   90.00
#
_symmetry.space_group_name_H-M   'P 1'
#
loop_
_entity.id
_entity.type
_entity.pdbx_description
1 polymer ?
#
loop_
_entity_poly.entity_id
_entity_poly.type
_entity_poly.pdbx_seq_one_letter_code
_entity_poly.pdbx_strand_id
1 'polypeptide(L)' 'LRDNYPYEREQLYLTHAAWNPIFEPDASQLGALGDAILKLNQAQPGYLDEDKIHDLIGM' A
#
# COMPACT_ATOMS: atom_id res chain seq x y z
N LEU A 1 -7.65 -11.95 -6.35
CA LEU A 1 -6.38 -11.61 -5.66
C LEU A 1 -5.26 -11.66 -6.69
N ARG A 2 -4.23 -10.82 -6.57
CA ARG A 2 -3.10 -10.69 -7.52
C ARG A 2 -1.79 -11.19 -6.91
N ASP A 3 -1.89 -12.24 -6.11
CA ASP A 3 -0.83 -12.82 -5.27
C ASP A 3 -0.35 -14.19 -5.78
N ASN A 4 -0.89 -14.65 -6.91
CA ASN A 4 -0.54 -15.91 -7.55
C ASN A 4 -0.69 -17.14 -6.63
N TYR A 5 -1.53 -17.04 -5.59
CA TYR A 5 -1.75 -18.11 -4.61
C TYR A 5 -3.01 -18.93 -4.97
N PRO A 6 -2.95 -20.27 -4.89
CA PRO A 6 -4.12 -21.12 -5.12
C PRO A 6 -5.03 -21.13 -3.88
N TYR A 7 -6.20 -20.51 -4.01
CA TYR A 7 -7.21 -20.48 -2.95
C TYR A 7 -8.25 -21.58 -3.11
N GLU A 8 -8.64 -22.19 -1.99
CA GLU A 8 -9.86 -23.00 -1.92
C GLU A 8 -11.09 -22.10 -2.08
N ARG A 9 -12.16 -22.63 -2.67
CA ARG A 9 -13.38 -21.83 -2.99
C ARG A 9 -14.01 -21.22 -1.74
N GLU A 10 -13.94 -21.92 -0.62
CA GLU A 10 -14.44 -21.47 0.67
C GLU A 10 -13.59 -20.38 1.32
N GLN A 11 -12.39 -20.06 0.81
CA GLN A 11 -11.56 -19.01 1.40
C GLN A 11 -11.90 -17.60 0.87
N LEU A 12 -12.63 -17.48 -0.24
CA LEU A 12 -12.92 -16.19 -0.86
C LEU A 12 -13.77 -15.27 0.02
N TYR A 13 -14.63 -15.80 0.89
CA TYR A 13 -15.44 -14.97 1.80
C TYR A 13 -14.60 -14.29 2.90
N LEU A 14 -13.37 -14.76 3.15
CA LEU A 14 -12.45 -14.17 4.13
C LEU A 14 -11.75 -12.92 3.58
N THR A 15 -11.92 -12.62 2.29
CA THR A 15 -11.28 -11.47 1.65
C THR A 15 -11.95 -10.16 2.06
N HIS A 16 -11.14 -9.13 2.25
CA HIS A 16 -11.59 -7.77 2.52
C HIS A 16 -11.30 -6.90 1.30
N ALA A 17 -12.14 -5.89 1.07
CA ALA A 17 -11.88 -4.93 0.00
C ALA A 17 -10.65 -4.10 0.35
N ALA A 18 -9.63 -4.14 -0.52
CA ALA A 18 -8.47 -3.26 -0.47
C ALA A 18 -8.63 -2.14 -1.50
N TRP A 19 -8.16 -0.94 -1.17
CA TRP A 19 -8.14 0.18 -2.11
C TRP A 19 -6.93 0.07 -3.05
N ASN A 20 -7.09 0.56 -4.27
CA ASN A 20 -6.01 0.67 -5.25
C ASN A 20 -6.15 2.00 -5.98
N PRO A 21 -5.05 2.65 -6.40
CA PRO A 21 -5.13 3.89 -7.16
C PRO A 21 -5.96 3.71 -8.43
N ILE A 22 -6.85 4.67 -8.69
CA ILE A 22 -7.62 4.71 -9.95
C ILE A 22 -6.69 5.04 -11.14
N PHE A 23 -5.57 5.73 -10.87
CA PHE A 23 -4.57 6.13 -11.85
C PHE A 23 -3.16 5.76 -11.36
N GLU A 24 -2.30 5.41 -12.30
CA GLU A 24 -0.88 5.20 -12.02
C GLU A 24 -0.23 6.55 -11.64
N PRO A 25 0.45 6.65 -10.48
CA PRO A 25 1.06 7.89 -10.07
C PRO A 25 2.22 8.24 -10.99
N ASP A 26 2.30 9.52 -11.35
CA ASP A 26 3.45 10.04 -12.05
C ASP A 26 4.67 10.18 -11.11
N ALA A 27 5.85 10.43 -11.69
CA ALA A 27 7.08 10.59 -10.94
C ALA A 27 7.05 11.76 -9.93
N SER A 28 6.28 12.82 -10.20
CA SER A 28 6.15 13.94 -9.26
C SER A 28 5.34 13.57 -8.02
N GLN A 29 4.27 12.80 -8.17
CA GLN A 29 3.44 12.29 -7.08
C GLN A 29 4.23 11.31 -6.20
N LEU A 30 4.97 10.39 -6.82
CA LEU A 30 5.86 9.47 -6.09
C LEU A 30 6.96 10.22 -5.32
N GLY A 31 7.53 11.27 -5.91
CA GLY A 31 8.52 12.11 -5.24
C GLY A 31 7.96 12.83 -4.00
N ALA A 32 6.78 13.43 -4.11
CA ALA A 32 6.11 14.09 -2.98
C ALA A 32 5.73 13.09 -1.87
N LEU A 33 5.29 11.89 -2.25
CA LEU A 33 4.98 10.82 -1.31
C LEU A 33 6.24 10.36 -0.55
N GLY A 34 7.36 10.16 -1.25
CA GLY A 34 8.63 9.79 -0.64
C GLY A 34 9.13 10.82 0.38
N ASP A 35 9.00 12.12 0.08
CA ASP A 35 9.32 13.20 1.02
C ASP A 35 8.40 13.18 2.25
N ALA A 36 7.10 12.92 2.08
CA ALA A 36 6.16 12.78 3.19
C ALA A 36 6.48 11.58 4.10
N ILE A 37 6.79 10.42 3.51
CA ILE A 37 7.19 9.20 4.23
C ILE A 37 8.45 9.47 5.05
N LEU A 38 9.45 10.09 4.42
CA LEU A 38 10.72 10.41 5.07
C LEU A 38 10.51 11.33 6.28
N LYS A 39 9.70 12.38 6.13
CA LYS A 39 9.39 13.32 7.23
C LYS A 39 8.69 12.64 8.41
N LEU A 40 7.74 11.75 8.14
CA LEU A 40 7.04 11.01 9.20
C LEU A 40 7.98 10.06 9.94
N ASN A 41 8.85 9.35 9.21
CA ASN A 41 9.84 8.46 9.82
C ASN A 41 10.96 9.22 10.56
N GLN A 42 11.27 10.45 10.17
CA GLN A 42 12.16 11.34 10.94
C GLN A 42 11.53 11.80 12.26
N ALA A 43 10.22 12.07 12.27
CA ALA A 43 9.49 12.46 13.48
C ALA A 43 9.27 11.28 14.44
N GLN A 44 9.00 10.09 13.90
CA GLN A 44 8.87 8.85 14.65
C GLN A 44 9.47 7.69 13.85
N PRO A 45 10.65 7.17 14.25
CA PRO A 45 11.29 6.06 13.56
C PRO A 45 10.39 4.83 13.48
N GLY A 46 10.22 4.27 12.28
CA GLY A 46 9.40 3.08 12.03
C GLY A 46 7.88 3.32 12.03
N TYR A 47 7.44 4.58 11.93
CA TYR A 47 6.02 4.89 11.84
C TYR A 47 5.39 4.33 10.57
N LEU A 48 6.00 4.60 9.42
CA LEU A 48 5.64 4.04 8.11
C LEU A 48 6.65 2.97 7.68
N ASP A 49 6.14 1.77 7.43
CA ASP A 49 6.81 0.63 6.82
C ASP A 49 6.15 0.32 5.46
N GLU A 50 6.74 -0.60 4.69
CA GLU A 50 6.26 -0.97 3.35
C GLU A 50 4.78 -1.42 3.38
N ASP A 51 4.41 -2.25 4.35
CA ASP A 51 3.06 -2.77 4.49
C ASP A 51 2.04 -1.65 4.76
N LYS A 52 2.34 -0.71 5.68
CA LYS A 52 1.44 0.41 5.96
C LYS A 52 1.33 1.37 4.78
N ILE A 53 2.42 1.55 4.02
CA ILE A 53 2.37 2.38 2.81
C ILE A 53 1.44 1.70 1.79
N HIS A 54 1.61 0.40 1.57
CA HIS A 54 0.75 -0.37 0.68
C HIS A 54 -0.72 -0.31 1.11
N ASP A 55 -1.02 -0.40 2.41
CA ASP A 55 -2.38 -0.28 2.93
C ASP A 55 -2.96 1.14 2.77
N LEU A 56 -2.13 2.18 2.90
CA LEU A 56 -2.57 3.58 2.83
C LEU A 56 -2.83 4.05 1.40
N ILE A 57 -2.00 3.64 0.44
CA ILE A 57 -2.08 4.13 -0.95
C ILE A 57 -2.39 3.05 -1.98
N GLY A 58 -2.41 1.77 -1.58
CA GLY A 58 -2.73 0.64 -2.45
C GLY A 58 -1.63 0.27 -3.45
N MET A 59 -0.38 0.69 -3.21
CA MET A 59 0.78 0.49 -4.09
C MET A 59 1.96 -0.10 -3.35
#